data_AF-A0A935WTR8-F1
#
_entry.id   AF-A0A935WTR8-F1
#
_cell.length_a   1.000
_cell.length_b   1.000
_cell.length_c   1.000
_cell.angle_alpha   90.00
_cell.angle_beta   90.00
_cell.angle_gamma   90.00
#
_symmetry.space_group_name_H-M   'P 1'
#
loop_
_entity.id
_entity.type
_entity.pdbx_description
1 polymer ?
#
loop_
_entity_poly.entity_id
_entity_poly.type
_entity_poly.pdbx_seq_one_letter_code
_entity_poly.pdbx_strand_id
1 'polypeptide(L)'
;MGLAERRAQKSFEDEVFPKLKKEVVEAASFDIPIEVEWEPLCLEGHAHNYEEFWTKTYFRPLIAALKSISADDMGKEALKASVQKIVITNRKGHYYGEGMATLTAGVLTLDHEPGTNVHQLDERIKALTTYLEAHL
;
A
#
# COMPACT_ATOMS: atom_id res chain seq x y z
N MET A 1 -21.59 -1.75 1.38
CA MET A 1 -21.14 -0.70 2.33
C MET A 1 -22.33 0.14 2.79
N GLY A 2 -22.41 0.47 4.08
CA GLY A 2 -23.41 1.36 4.65
C GLY A 2 -23.06 2.85 4.50
N LEU A 3 -23.88 3.74 5.08
CA LEU A 3 -23.65 5.19 5.01
C LEU A 3 -22.42 5.62 5.83
N ALA A 4 -22.17 4.99 6.98
CA ALA A 4 -21.03 5.31 7.82
C ALA A 4 -19.71 4.97 7.12
N GLU A 5 -19.63 3.78 6.50
CA GLU A 5 -18.48 3.32 5.73
C GLU A 5 -18.21 4.24 4.54
N ARG A 6 -19.24 4.62 3.77
CA ARG A 6 -19.09 5.57 2.66
C ARG A 6 -18.56 6.93 3.10
N ARG A 7 -19.01 7.44 4.26
CA ARG A 7 -18.53 8.71 4.81
C ARG A 7 -17.07 8.60 5.27
N ALA A 8 -16.72 7.52 5.97
CA ALA A 8 -15.35 7.29 6.41
C ALA A 8 -14.39 7.12 5.24
N GLN A 9 -14.78 6.33 4.22
CA GLN A 9 -14.03 6.19 2.98
C GLN A 9 -13.79 7.56 2.33
N LYS A 10 -14.86 8.36 2.16
CA LYS A 10 -14.74 9.67 1.53
C LYS A 10 -13.85 10.64 2.33
N SER A 11 -13.97 10.63 3.66
CA SER A 11 -13.10 11.40 4.55
C SER A 11 -11.63 11.02 4.37
N PHE A 12 -11.33 9.72 4.28
CA PHE A 12 -9.97 9.25 4.03
C PHE A 12 -9.45 9.69 2.66
N GLU A 13 -10.27 9.51 1.61
CA GLU A 13 -9.94 9.93 0.23
C GLU A 13 -9.61 11.42 0.14
N ASP A 14 -10.35 12.27 0.86
CA ASP A 14 -10.22 13.73 0.77
C ASP A 14 -9.11 14.27 1.69
N GLU A 15 -8.91 13.70 2.88
CA GLU A 15 -8.06 14.29 3.93
C GLU A 15 -6.73 13.57 4.17
N VAL A 16 -6.69 12.25 3.95
CA VAL A 16 -5.55 11.39 4.33
C VAL A 16 -4.81 10.86 3.12
N PHE A 17 -5.53 10.31 2.14
CA PHE A 17 -4.95 9.71 0.94
C PHE A 17 -4.04 10.67 0.15
N PRO A 18 -4.35 11.98 -0.03
CA PRO A 18 -3.46 12.89 -0.74
C PRO A 18 -2.11 13.09 -0.03
N LYS A 19 -2.08 13.00 1.30
CA LYS A 19 -0.84 13.09 2.10
C LYS A 19 -0.02 11.82 1.92
N LEU A 20 -0.65 10.65 2.05
CA LEU A 20 0.01 9.36 1.84
C LEU A 20 0.56 9.21 0.42
N LYS A 21 -0.18 9.67 -0.59
CA LYS A 21 0.30 9.69 -1.98
C LYS A 21 1.58 10.51 -2.14
N LYS A 22 1.66 11.69 -1.50
CA LYS A 22 2.88 12.50 -1.50
C LYS A 22 4.04 11.76 -0.82
N GLU A 23 3.80 11.16 0.35
CA GLU A 23 4.82 10.38 1.06
C GLU A 23 5.33 9.20 0.22
N VAL A 24 4.46 8.53 -0.55
CA VAL A 24 4.86 7.45 -1.47
C VAL A 24 5.75 7.98 -2.60
N VAL A 25 5.38 9.08 -3.25
CA VAL A 25 6.17 9.69 -4.33
C VAL A 25 7.52 10.18 -3.80
N GLU A 26 7.55 10.80 -2.63
CA GLU A 26 8.80 11.21 -1.95
C GLU A 26 9.69 10.01 -1.63
N ALA A 27 9.11 8.91 -1.13
CA ALA A 27 9.84 7.68 -0.83
C ALA A 27 10.38 7.00 -2.09
N ALA A 28 9.64 7.02 -3.20
CA ALA A 28 10.09 6.47 -4.48
C ALA A 28 11.16 7.34 -5.16
N SER A 29 11.18 8.65 -4.90
CA SER A 29 11.96 9.65 -5.64
C SER A 29 11.55 9.83 -7.12
N PHE A 30 10.36 9.36 -7.51
CA PHE A 30 9.74 9.59 -8.81
C PHE A 30 8.21 9.50 -8.69
N ASP A 31 7.50 10.06 -9.68
CA ASP A 31 6.04 10.02 -9.70
C ASP A 31 5.54 8.62 -10.07
N ILE A 32 4.65 8.07 -9.24
CA ILE A 32 4.02 6.77 -9.44
C ILE A 32 2.50 6.94 -9.31
N PRO A 33 1.73 6.60 -10.36
CA PRO A 33 0.29 6.48 -10.26
C PRO A 33 -0.11 5.45 -9.19
N ILE A 34 -0.96 5.88 -8.25
CA ILE A 34 -1.54 5.02 -7.20
C ILE A 34 -3.04 4.94 -7.44
N GLU A 35 -3.54 3.71 -7.59
CA GLU A 35 -4.96 3.40 -7.63
C GLU A 35 -5.34 2.58 -6.41
N VAL A 36 -6.47 2.89 -5.80
CA VAL A 36 -6.99 2.16 -4.65
C VAL A 36 -8.38 1.66 -4.98
N GLU A 37 -8.55 0.35 -4.88
CA GLU A 37 -9.86 -0.28 -4.96
C GLU A 37 -10.52 -0.19 -3.59
N TRP A 38 -11.30 0.86 -3.35
CA TRP A 38 -11.85 1.14 -2.01
C TRP A 38 -12.91 0.13 -1.54
N GLU A 39 -13.74 -0.35 -2.46
CA GLU A 39 -14.88 -1.21 -2.11
C GLU A 39 -14.43 -2.53 -1.45
N PRO A 40 -13.42 -3.26 -1.96
CA PRO A 40 -12.87 -4.43 -1.26
C PRO A 40 -12.18 -4.12 0.08
N LEU A 41 -11.71 -2.89 0.28
CA LEU A 41 -11.04 -2.44 1.51
C LEU A 41 -12.02 -2.12 2.66
N CYS A 42 -13.31 -1.99 2.37
CA CYS A 42 -14.30 -1.53 3.32
C CYS A 42 -14.90 -2.68 4.14
N LEU A 43 -14.43 -2.82 5.38
CA LEU A 43 -14.97 -3.76 6.36
C LEU A 43 -16.22 -3.19 7.05
N GLU A 44 -17.32 -3.94 7.01
CA GLU A 44 -18.59 -3.53 7.63
C GLU A 44 -18.46 -3.36 9.15
N GLY A 45 -19.00 -2.27 9.69
CA GLY A 45 -18.92 -1.98 11.14
C GLY A 45 -17.58 -1.42 11.61
N HIS A 46 -16.58 -1.30 10.73
CA HIS A 46 -15.23 -0.82 11.06
C HIS A 46 -14.92 0.57 10.50
N ALA A 47 -15.93 1.36 10.10
CA ALA A 47 -15.74 2.70 9.52
C ALA A 47 -14.81 3.61 10.35
N HIS A 48 -14.87 3.52 11.67
CA HIS A 48 -14.04 4.29 12.61
C HIS A 48 -12.54 3.93 12.56
N ASN A 49 -12.18 2.77 12.03
CA ASN A 49 -10.80 2.28 11.95
C ASN A 49 -10.21 2.37 10.53
N TYR A 50 -10.96 2.78 9.52
CA TYR A 50 -10.49 2.76 8.12
C TYR A 50 -9.19 3.53 7.93
N GLU A 51 -9.07 4.70 8.54
CA GLU A 51 -7.83 5.47 8.47
C GLU A 51 -6.63 4.69 9.01
N GLU A 52 -6.76 4.13 10.21
CA GLU A 52 -5.69 3.36 10.82
C GLU A 52 -5.38 2.10 10.01
N PHE A 53 -6.41 1.34 9.65
CA PHE A 53 -6.28 0.06 8.96
C PHE A 53 -5.61 0.26 7.61
N TRP A 54 -6.10 1.17 6.78
CA TRP A 54 -5.53 1.36 5.46
C TRP A 54 -4.12 1.96 5.53
N THR A 55 -3.90 2.94 6.41
CA THR A 55 -2.58 3.55 6.58
C THR A 55 -1.53 2.54 7.03
N LYS A 56 -1.81 1.76 8.07
CA LYS A 56 -0.84 0.82 8.66
C LYS A 56 -0.71 -0.50 7.91
N THR A 57 -1.74 -0.92 7.18
CA THR A 57 -1.71 -2.19 6.43
C THR A 57 -1.02 -2.04 5.08
N TYR A 58 -1.26 -0.93 4.36
CA TYR A 58 -0.73 -0.78 2.99
C TYR A 58 0.32 0.32 2.86
N PHE A 59 -0.02 1.54 3.27
CA PHE A 59 0.82 2.71 2.95
C PHE A 59 2.10 2.78 3.76
N ARG A 60 2.05 2.54 5.08
CA ARG A 60 3.25 2.59 5.92
C ARG A 60 4.29 1.54 5.52
N PRO A 61 3.93 0.25 5.28
CA PRO A 61 4.88 -0.71 4.74
C PRO A 61 5.44 -0.30 3.38
N LEU A 62 4.57 0.17 2.47
CA LEU A 62 4.97 0.59 1.13
C LEU A 62 5.98 1.73 1.16
N ILE A 63 5.70 2.79 1.91
CA ILE A 63 6.59 3.96 2.05
C ILE A 63 7.95 3.53 2.59
N ALA A 64 7.98 2.67 3.62
CA ALA A 64 9.23 2.21 4.21
C ALA A 64 10.04 1.34 3.23
N ALA A 65 9.39 0.42 2.50
CA ALA A 65 10.04 -0.43 1.51
C ALA A 65 10.63 0.40 0.35
N LEU A 66 9.82 1.31 -0.22
CA LEU A 66 10.28 2.19 -1.32
C LEU A 66 11.46 3.05 -0.89
N LYS A 67 11.41 3.65 0.30
CA LYS A 67 12.50 4.47 0.85
C LYS A 67 13.78 3.66 1.10
N SER A 68 13.64 2.39 1.51
CA SER A 68 14.79 1.49 1.71
C SER A 68 15.48 1.18 0.38
N ILE A 69 14.70 0.87 -0.65
CA ILE A 69 15.21 0.49 -1.97
C ILE A 69 15.76 1.72 -2.72
N SER A 70 15.09 2.87 -2.63
CA SER A 70 15.52 4.12 -3.28
C SER A 70 16.67 4.83 -2.55
N ALA A 71 17.32 4.18 -1.58
CA ALA A 71 18.39 4.78 -0.79
C ALA A 71 19.65 5.11 -1.62
N ASP A 72 19.86 4.40 -2.74
CA ASP A 72 20.93 4.65 -3.70
C ASP A 72 20.40 4.82 -5.14
N ASP A 73 21.28 5.21 -6.05
CA ASP A 73 20.89 5.50 -7.44
C ASP A 73 20.53 4.23 -8.21
N MET A 74 21.11 3.08 -7.86
CA MET A 74 20.81 1.81 -8.52
C MET A 74 19.37 1.35 -8.19
N GLY A 75 18.98 1.41 -6.93
CA GLY A 75 17.63 1.04 -6.49
C GLY A 75 16.56 2.01 -6.97
N LYS A 76 16.86 3.32 -7.08
CA LYS A 76 15.96 4.30 -7.73
C LYS A 76 15.68 3.95 -9.19
N GLU A 77 16.73 3.68 -9.97
CA GLU A 77 16.57 3.36 -11.39
C GLU A 77 15.85 2.02 -11.58
N ALA A 78 16.16 1.01 -10.75
CA ALA A 78 15.46 -0.28 -10.78
C ALA A 78 13.96 -0.14 -10.46
N LEU A 79 13.61 0.59 -9.40
CA LEU A 79 12.21 0.91 -9.07
C LEU A 79 11.50 1.61 -10.22
N LYS A 80 12.13 2.63 -10.81
CA LYS A 80 11.52 3.42 -11.89
C LYS A 80 11.33 2.64 -13.18
N ALA A 81 12.24 1.71 -13.48
CA ALA A 81 12.13 0.84 -14.65
C ALA A 81 11.03 -0.23 -14.48
N SER A 82 10.91 -0.78 -13.28
CA SER A 82 10.10 -1.96 -13.01
C SER A 82 8.71 -1.66 -12.43
N VAL A 83 8.52 -0.53 -11.74
CA VAL A 83 7.23 -0.13 -11.13
C VAL A 83 6.67 1.12 -11.81
N GLN A 84 5.61 0.94 -12.59
CA GLN A 84 4.94 1.99 -13.35
C GLN A 84 3.61 2.43 -12.73
N LYS A 85 3.01 1.59 -11.88
CA LYS A 85 1.76 1.84 -11.18
C LYS A 85 1.70 0.98 -9.92
N ILE A 86 1.04 1.48 -8.87
CA ILE A 86 0.67 0.66 -7.71
C ILE A 86 -0.85 0.60 -7.55
N VAL A 87 -1.34 -0.59 -7.22
CA VAL A 87 -2.75 -0.89 -6.98
C VAL A 87 -2.88 -1.41 -5.55
N ILE A 88 -3.81 -0.86 -4.77
CA ILE A 88 -4.12 -1.33 -3.42
C ILE A 88 -5.51 -1.97 -3.44
N THR A 89 -5.63 -3.20 -2.95
CA THR A 89 -6.89 -3.96 -2.94
C THR A 89 -6.94 -4.98 -1.79
N ASN A 90 -8.07 -5.67 -1.67
CA ASN A 90 -8.28 -6.83 -0.81
C ASN A 90 -9.19 -7.83 -1.52
N ARG A 91 -8.64 -8.75 -2.29
CA ARG A 91 -9.43 -9.74 -3.05
C ARG A 91 -9.03 -11.18 -2.77
N LYS A 92 -7.83 -11.40 -2.24
CA LYS A 92 -7.27 -12.74 -2.04
C LYS A 92 -7.26 -13.16 -0.57
N GLY A 93 -7.67 -12.29 0.34
CA GLY A 93 -7.75 -12.60 1.77
C GLY A 93 -6.37 -12.89 2.39
N HIS A 94 -5.32 -12.22 1.95
CA HIS A 94 -3.99 -12.32 2.57
C HIS A 94 -3.98 -11.60 3.92
N TYR A 95 -3.48 -12.23 4.96
CA TYR A 95 -3.45 -11.67 6.33
C TYR A 95 -2.03 -11.61 6.93
N TYR A 96 -1.04 -11.96 6.13
CA TYR A 96 0.41 -11.82 6.40
C TYR A 96 1.04 -10.99 5.29
N GLY A 97 2.22 -10.42 5.56
CA GLY A 97 3.01 -9.70 4.55
C GLY A 97 3.48 -10.61 3.42
N GLU A 98 3.75 -11.88 3.70
CA GLU A 98 4.04 -12.85 2.63
C GLU A 98 2.82 -13.04 1.70
N GLY A 99 3.05 -12.85 0.40
CA GLY A 99 2.00 -12.91 -0.62
C GLY A 99 1.18 -11.62 -0.76
N MET A 100 1.39 -10.60 0.08
CA MET A 100 0.67 -9.33 -0.05
C MET A 100 1.01 -8.59 -1.35
N ALA A 101 2.21 -8.80 -1.89
CA ALA A 101 2.73 -8.05 -3.02
C ALA A 101 2.85 -8.93 -4.26
N THR A 102 2.41 -8.40 -5.40
CA THR A 102 2.70 -8.99 -6.71
C THR A 102 3.09 -7.91 -7.70
N LEU A 103 4.23 -8.08 -8.38
CA LEU A 103 4.65 -7.21 -9.48
C LEU A 103 4.43 -7.94 -10.81
N THR A 104 3.59 -7.38 -11.68
CA THR A 104 3.32 -7.97 -13.00
C THR A 104 3.16 -6.87 -14.03
N ALA A 105 3.97 -6.94 -15.09
CA ALA A 105 3.94 -5.99 -16.21
C ALA A 105 3.93 -4.51 -15.77
N GLY A 106 4.79 -4.15 -14.80
CA GLY A 106 4.89 -2.77 -14.30
C GLY A 106 3.89 -2.41 -13.19
N VAL A 107 2.95 -3.30 -12.84
CA VAL A 107 1.92 -3.03 -11.84
C VAL A 107 2.26 -3.75 -10.53
N LEU A 108 2.59 -2.98 -9.49
CA LEU A 108 2.75 -3.46 -8.13
C LEU A 108 1.37 -3.49 -7.44
N THR A 109 0.82 -4.68 -7.22
CA THR A 109 -0.44 -4.85 -6.48
C THR A 109 -0.15 -5.21 -5.03
N LEU A 110 -0.76 -4.48 -4.10
CA LEU A 110 -0.82 -4.81 -2.68
C LEU A 110 -2.22 -5.33 -2.36
N ASP A 111 -2.33 -6.63 -2.09
CA ASP A 111 -3.58 -7.33 -1.74
C ASP A 111 -3.45 -7.89 -0.32
N HIS A 112 -4.20 -7.33 0.62
CA HIS A 112 -4.17 -7.76 2.02
C HIS A 112 -5.52 -7.47 2.66
N GLU A 113 -5.91 -8.24 3.67
CA GLU A 113 -7.11 -8.08 4.47
C GLU A 113 -6.93 -6.89 5.43
N PRO A 114 -7.71 -5.80 5.31
CA PRO A 114 -7.66 -4.68 6.25
C PRO A 114 -7.94 -5.16 7.68
N GLY A 115 -7.42 -4.45 8.69
CA GLY A 115 -7.79 -4.74 10.08
C GLY A 115 -7.20 -6.03 10.67
N THR A 116 -6.54 -6.87 9.88
CA THR A 116 -5.80 -8.04 10.40
C THR A 116 -4.34 -7.66 10.67
N ASN A 117 -3.81 -8.12 11.80
CA ASN A 117 -2.40 -7.93 12.16
C ASN A 117 -1.89 -6.49 12.01
N VAL A 118 -2.76 -5.49 12.25
CA VAL A 118 -2.51 -4.07 11.92
C VAL A 118 -1.19 -3.55 12.51
N HIS A 119 -0.81 -4.03 13.69
CA HIS A 119 0.43 -3.62 14.37
C HIS A 119 1.68 -4.43 13.96
N GLN A 120 1.55 -5.48 13.15
CA GLN A 120 2.68 -6.24 12.60
C GLN A 120 3.30 -5.52 11.39
N LEU A 121 3.67 -4.26 11.59
CA LEU A 121 4.19 -3.39 10.53
C LEU A 121 5.54 -3.89 10.01
N ASP A 122 6.44 -4.30 10.91
CA ASP A 122 7.80 -4.71 10.57
C ASP A 122 7.83 -5.98 9.70
N GLU A 123 6.89 -6.90 9.94
CA GLU A 123 6.74 -8.12 9.14
C GLU A 123 6.37 -7.76 7.69
N ARG A 124 5.38 -6.89 7.49
CA ARG A 124 4.99 -6.43 6.15
C ARG A 124 6.07 -5.61 5.47
N ILE A 125 6.78 -4.74 6.21
CA ILE A 125 7.92 -3.99 5.66
C ILE A 125 8.95 -4.97 5.12
N LYS A 126 9.36 -5.93 5.94
CA LYS A 126 10.37 -6.93 5.55
C LYS A 126 9.91 -7.73 4.33
N ALA A 127 8.68 -8.26 4.36
CA ALA A 127 8.15 -9.06 3.26
C ALA A 127 8.09 -8.26 1.95
N LEU A 128 7.60 -7.02 1.99
CA LEU A 128 7.49 -6.16 0.81
C LEU A 128 8.86 -5.76 0.26
N THR A 129 9.80 -5.35 1.12
CA THR A 129 11.16 -4.99 0.69
C THR A 129 11.83 -6.18 0.02
N THR A 130 11.83 -7.36 0.67
CA THR A 130 12.43 -8.58 0.11
C THR A 130 11.77 -8.98 -1.20
N TYR A 131 10.44 -8.86 -1.30
CA TYR A 131 9.73 -9.16 -2.54
C TYR A 131 10.18 -8.25 -3.68
N LEU A 132 10.22 -6.94 -3.45
CA LEU A 132 10.62 -5.98 -4.47
C LEU A 132 12.08 -6.19 -4.88
N GLU A 133 13.02 -6.32 -3.95
CA GLU A 133 14.44 -6.58 -4.26
C GLU A 133 14.64 -7.81 -5.16
N ALA A 134 13.78 -8.83 -5.04
CA ALA A 134 13.86 -10.04 -5.87
C ALA A 134 13.22 -9.91 -7.27
N HIS A 135 12.44 -8.86 -7.53
CA HIS A 135 11.64 -8.69 -8.75
C HIS A 135 11.92 -7.37 -9.52
N LEU A 136 12.84 -6.54 -9.02
CA LEU A 136 13.25 -5.28 -9.66
C LEU A 136 14.34 -5.47 -10.70
#